data_AF-A0AAN8WN51-F1
#
_entry.id   AF-A0AAN8WN51-F1
#
_cell.length_a   1.000
_cell.length_b   1.000
_cell.length_c   1.000
_cell.angle_alpha   90.00
_cell.angle_beta   90.00
_cell.angle_gamma   90.00
#
_symmetry.space_group_name_H-M   'P 1'
#
loop_
_entity.id
_entity.type
_entity.pdbx_description
1 polymer ?
#
loop_
_entity_poly.entity_id
_entity_poly.type
_entity_poly.pdbx_seq_one_letter_code
_entity_poly.pdbx_strand_id
1 'polypeptide(L)'
;MFPFCRQPRTLDSISKSYRWFIFLTGVFEVSLWSGTVFGWASVVHVLKTHGVYGHLCHNESVSVRINVTDREEDEAGPKTVQKIFKNCNEQDRQLALIGTVAMALYTFPGLAVGYALHYWGLAFTRLFASSVISGGFVLLSLTTKENPGFLWGASMMLSIGGNTLRVTCLEFANLFPDHRYTAMSVISGSYTVSAALFLIVQ
;
A
#
# COMPACT_ATOMS: atom_id res chain seq x y z
N MET A 1 -3.34 23.08 25.31
CA MET A 1 -4.32 21.98 25.29
C MET A 1 -5.13 22.14 24.01
N PHE A 2 -4.81 21.38 22.96
CA PHE A 2 -5.35 21.61 21.61
C PHE A 2 -6.86 21.29 21.57
N PRO A 3 -7.70 22.19 21.04
CA PRO A 3 -9.17 22.02 21.00
C PRO A 3 -9.64 21.15 19.82
N PHE A 4 -8.72 20.62 19.02
CA PHE A 4 -9.06 19.78 17.88
C PHE A 4 -9.40 18.35 18.36
N CYS A 5 -10.70 18.07 18.34
CA CYS A 5 -11.29 16.73 18.30
C CYS A 5 -11.36 15.94 19.62
N ARG A 6 -12.18 16.45 20.54
CA ARG A 6 -12.97 15.56 21.39
C ARG A 6 -14.09 14.97 20.54
N GLN A 7 -14.24 13.65 20.51
CA GLN A 7 -15.35 12.96 19.87
C GLN A 7 -16.68 13.62 20.32
N PRO A 8 -17.55 14.07 19.41
CA PRO A 8 -18.76 14.80 19.79
C PRO A 8 -19.61 13.92 20.70
N ARG A 9 -19.89 14.40 21.91
CA ARG A 9 -20.60 13.67 22.97
C ARG A 9 -22.07 13.37 22.63
N THR A 10 -22.60 13.91 21.54
CA THR A 10 -23.99 13.71 21.11
C THR A 10 -24.05 13.63 19.58
N LEU A 11 -24.39 12.45 19.05
CA LEU A 11 -24.66 12.25 17.63
C LEU A 11 -25.77 13.20 17.12
N ASP A 12 -26.73 13.53 17.99
CA ASP A 12 -27.95 14.27 17.65
C ASP A 12 -27.74 15.74 17.23
N SER A 13 -26.60 16.37 17.55
CA SER A 13 -26.35 17.75 17.07
C SER A 13 -25.80 17.80 15.65
N ILE A 14 -25.44 16.66 15.07
CA ILE A 14 -24.78 16.58 13.77
C ILE A 14 -25.81 16.36 12.66
N SER A 15 -25.87 17.30 11.71
CA SER A 15 -26.71 17.21 10.51
C SER A 15 -26.44 15.93 9.70
N LYS A 16 -27.51 15.32 9.15
CA LYS A 16 -27.43 14.11 8.33
C LYS A 16 -26.46 14.28 7.14
N SER A 17 -26.45 15.44 6.50
CA SER A 17 -25.56 15.72 5.35
C SER A 17 -24.09 15.66 5.73
N TYR A 18 -23.74 16.22 6.90
CA TYR A 18 -22.36 16.20 7.41
C TYR A 18 -21.93 14.78 7.81
N ARG A 19 -22.86 13.96 8.33
CA ARG A 19 -22.57 12.54 8.62
C ARG A 19 -22.20 11.76 7.36
N TRP A 20 -22.98 11.92 6.30
CA TRP A 20 -22.68 11.33 4.99
C TRP A 20 -21.36 11.84 4.41
N PHE A 21 -21.06 13.14 4.56
CA PHE A 21 -19.80 13.70 4.10
C PHE A 21 -18.58 13.06 4.79
N ILE A 22 -18.61 12.91 6.12
CA ILE A 22 -17.55 12.23 6.87
C ILE A 22 -17.39 10.76 6.41
N PHE A 23 -18.51 10.08 6.23
CA PHE A 23 -18.49 8.68 5.79
C PHE A 23 -17.91 8.52 4.38
N LEU A 24 -18.37 9.33 3.43
CA LEU A 24 -17.89 9.31 2.05
C LEU A 24 -16.41 9.70 1.94
N THR A 25 -15.95 10.70 2.69
CA THR A 25 -14.52 11.05 2.70
C THR A 25 -13.68 9.90 3.28
N GLY A 26 -14.17 9.19 4.30
CA GLY A 26 -13.48 8.02 4.85
C GLY A 26 -13.40 6.85 3.87
N VAL A 27 -14.50 6.60 3.12
CA VAL A 27 -14.51 5.60 2.05
C VAL A 27 -13.50 5.97 0.95
N PHE A 28 -13.48 7.24 0.54
CA PHE A 28 -12.52 7.71 -0.46
C PHE A 28 -11.07 7.59 0.01
N GLU A 29 -10.80 7.97 1.26
CA GLU A 29 -9.47 7.84 1.87
C GLU A 29 -9.00 6.38 1.93
N VAL A 30 -9.86 5.45 2.36
CA VAL A 30 -9.47 4.03 2.45
C VAL A 30 -9.21 3.44 1.06
N SER A 31 -9.96 3.88 0.04
CA SER A 31 -9.76 3.46 -1.34
C SER A 31 -8.44 3.94 -1.93
N LEU A 32 -8.02 5.17 -1.63
CA LEU A 32 -6.76 5.73 -2.15
C LEU A 32 -5.52 5.22 -1.41
N TRP A 33 -5.55 5.23 -0.07
CA TRP A 33 -4.34 5.09 0.73
C TRP A 33 -4.07 3.66 1.19
N SER A 34 -5.10 2.83 1.30
CA SER A 34 -4.95 1.46 1.79
C SER A 34 -4.60 0.46 0.68
N GLY A 35 -4.75 0.86 -0.60
CA GLY A 35 -4.45 0.02 -1.77
C GLY A 35 -2.97 -0.28 -1.99
N THR A 36 -2.04 0.46 -1.38
CA THR A 36 -0.59 0.27 -1.62
C THR A 36 -0.07 -1.07 -1.14
N VAL A 37 -0.68 -1.62 -0.08
CA VAL A 37 -0.31 -2.93 0.46
C VAL A 37 -0.87 -4.04 -0.43
N PHE A 38 -2.13 -3.93 -0.85
CA PHE A 38 -2.79 -4.94 -1.71
C PHE A 38 -2.31 -4.91 -3.17
N GLY A 39 -1.90 -3.74 -3.67
CA GLY A 39 -1.28 -3.54 -4.97
C GLY A 39 0.23 -3.84 -5.00
N TRP A 40 0.78 -4.53 -3.99
CA TRP A 40 2.22 -4.81 -3.91
C TRP A 40 2.78 -5.46 -5.18
N ALA A 41 2.00 -6.33 -5.84
CA ALA A 41 2.41 -6.95 -7.11
C ALA A 41 2.73 -5.90 -8.20
N SER A 42 1.91 -4.86 -8.33
CA SER A 42 2.14 -3.76 -9.28
C SER A 42 3.34 -2.90 -8.87
N VAL A 43 3.52 -2.64 -7.58
CA VAL A 43 4.70 -1.92 -7.04
C VAL A 43 5.99 -2.70 -7.34
N VAL A 44 5.99 -4.01 -7.13
CA VAL A 44 7.11 -4.91 -7.44
C VAL A 44 7.44 -4.86 -8.92
N HIS A 45 6.44 -4.86 -9.81
CA HIS A 45 6.68 -4.74 -11.25
C HIS A 45 7.42 -3.45 -11.61
N VAL A 46 6.96 -2.31 -11.07
CA VAL A 46 7.61 -1.01 -11.28
C VAL A 46 9.02 -0.98 -10.70
N LEU A 47 9.23 -1.49 -9.48
CA LEU A 47 10.55 -1.55 -8.83
C LEU A 47 11.54 -2.42 -9.62
N LYS A 48 11.07 -3.53 -10.19
CA LYS A 48 11.85 -4.35 -11.11
C LYS A 48 12.25 -3.54 -12.34
N THR A 49 11.33 -2.84 -12.99
CA THR A 49 11.65 -1.96 -14.14
C THR A 49 12.67 -0.87 -13.79
N HIS A 50 12.62 -0.34 -12.56
CA HIS A 50 13.62 0.60 -12.04
C HIS A 50 14.93 -0.07 -11.59
N GLY A 51 15.06 -1.40 -11.67
CA GLY A 51 16.25 -2.17 -11.32
C GLY A 51 16.63 -2.15 -9.84
N VAL A 52 15.67 -1.87 -8.95
CA VAL A 52 15.85 -1.92 -7.49
C VAL A 52 16.14 -3.36 -7.09
N TYR A 53 17.16 -3.59 -6.26
CA TYR A 53 17.70 -4.93 -5.93
C TYR A 53 18.33 -5.71 -7.11
N GLY A 54 18.56 -5.07 -8.27
CA GLY A 54 19.26 -5.71 -9.39
C GLY A 54 20.71 -6.13 -9.08
N HIS A 55 21.32 -5.56 -8.03
CA HIS A 55 22.66 -5.94 -7.59
C HIS A 55 22.74 -7.36 -7.01
N LEU A 56 21.65 -7.91 -6.48
CA LEU A 56 21.63 -9.31 -5.98
C LEU A 56 21.73 -10.33 -7.12
N CYS A 57 21.50 -9.90 -8.35
CA CYS A 57 21.50 -10.75 -9.53
C CYS A 57 22.89 -10.93 -10.15
N HIS A 58 23.94 -10.42 -9.50
CA HIS A 58 25.32 -10.53 -9.97
C HIS A 58 25.92 -11.95 -9.83
N ASN A 59 25.21 -12.87 -9.15
CA ASN A 59 25.70 -14.21 -8.86
C ASN A 59 25.12 -15.33 -9.75
N GLU A 60 24.30 -15.01 -10.74
CA GLU A 60 23.94 -15.96 -11.81
C GLU A 60 24.59 -15.52 -13.13
N SER A 61 25.92 -15.60 -13.17
CA SER A 61 26.66 -15.87 -14.40
C SER A 61 26.38 -17.31 -14.87
N VAL A 62 25.11 -17.65 -15.07
CA VAL A 62 24.78 -18.64 -16.10
C VAL A 62 24.95 -17.87 -17.39
N SER A 63 26.09 -18.13 -18.04
CA SER A 63 26.26 -17.97 -19.47
C SER A 63 25.08 -18.67 -20.15
N VAL A 64 24.02 -17.91 -20.43
CA VAL A 64 23.11 -18.31 -21.48
C VAL A 64 23.94 -18.19 -22.74
N ARG A 65 24.61 -19.29 -23.11
CA ARG A 65 24.92 -19.55 -24.50
C ARG A 65 23.56 -19.53 -25.17
N ILE A 66 23.22 -18.40 -25.80
CA ILE A 66 22.26 -18.44 -26.87
C ILE A 66 23.00 -19.24 -27.96
N ASN A 67 22.89 -20.56 -27.92
CA ASN A 67 22.99 -21.33 -29.15
C ASN A 67 21.75 -20.90 -29.93
N VAL A 68 21.87 -19.76 -30.62
CA VAL A 68 21.10 -19.56 -31.84
C VAL A 68 21.58 -20.69 -32.71
N THR A 69 20.85 -21.81 -32.69
CA THR A 69 21.00 -22.78 -33.76
C THR A 69 20.63 -22.02 -35.01
N ASP A 70 21.65 -21.69 -35.78
CA ASP A 70 21.56 -21.10 -37.10
C ASP A 70 20.49 -21.84 -37.89
N ARG A 71 19.37 -21.16 -38.10
CA ARG A 71 18.65 -21.25 -39.36
C ARG A 71 18.70 -19.85 -39.95
N GLU A 72 19.61 -19.69 -40.90
CA GLU A 72 19.61 -18.61 -41.87
C GLU A 72 18.23 -18.55 -42.54
N GLU A 73 17.60 -17.38 -42.54
CA GLU A 73 17.33 -16.63 -43.79
C GLU A 73 16.82 -15.21 -43.46
N ASP A 74 17.36 -14.27 -44.22
CA ASP A 74 17.03 -12.86 -44.46
C ASP A 74 15.84 -12.19 -43.75
N GLU A 75 16.10 -11.07 -43.06
CA GLU A 75 15.76 -9.71 -43.55
C GLU A 75 15.99 -8.65 -42.46
N ALA A 76 16.39 -7.45 -42.89
CA ALA A 76 16.74 -6.31 -42.08
C ALA A 76 15.53 -5.74 -41.29
N GLY A 77 15.49 -6.00 -39.98
CA GLY A 77 14.60 -5.34 -39.04
C GLY A 77 15.38 -4.81 -37.82
N PRO A 78 15.02 -3.65 -37.25
CA PRO A 78 15.78 -3.05 -36.15
C PRO A 78 15.74 -3.99 -34.96
N LYS A 79 16.93 -4.42 -34.51
CA LYS A 79 17.11 -5.23 -33.29
C LYS A 79 16.60 -4.41 -32.10
N THR A 80 15.33 -4.56 -31.77
CA THR A 80 14.78 -4.10 -30.50
C THR A 80 15.53 -4.90 -29.44
N VAL A 81 16.47 -4.24 -28.76
CA VAL A 81 17.05 -4.72 -27.51
C VAL A 81 15.90 -4.82 -26.53
N GLN A 82 15.19 -5.96 -26.53
CA GLN A 82 14.34 -6.33 -25.42
C GLN A 82 15.29 -6.46 -24.24
N LYS A 83 15.20 -5.49 -23.31
CA LYS A 83 15.70 -5.68 -21.95
C LYS A 83 14.91 -6.85 -21.37
N ILE A 84 15.39 -8.07 -21.62
CA ILE A 84 14.99 -9.24 -20.85
C ILE A 84 15.47 -8.94 -19.44
N PHE A 85 14.58 -8.39 -18.61
CA PHE A 85 14.76 -8.41 -17.18
C PHE A 85 14.93 -9.88 -16.81
N LYS A 86 16.18 -10.29 -16.58
CA LYS A 86 16.50 -11.65 -16.14
C LYS A 86 15.77 -11.81 -14.81
N ASN A 87 14.64 -12.52 -14.81
CA ASN A 87 13.90 -12.85 -13.59
C ASN A 87 14.87 -13.51 -12.64
N CYS A 88 15.23 -12.78 -11.60
CA CYS A 88 16.29 -13.13 -10.69
C CYS A 88 15.62 -13.64 -9.43
N ASN A 89 15.79 -14.94 -9.15
CA ASN A 89 15.10 -15.60 -8.05
C ASN A 89 15.41 -14.92 -6.70
N GLU A 90 16.63 -14.42 -6.52
CA GLU A 90 17.02 -13.72 -5.28
C GLU A 90 16.37 -12.33 -5.16
N GLN A 91 16.23 -11.57 -6.25
CA GLN A 91 15.51 -10.30 -6.25
C GLN A 91 14.03 -10.51 -5.91
N ASP A 92 13.41 -11.53 -6.50
CA ASP A 92 12.01 -11.88 -6.26
C ASP A 92 11.79 -12.35 -4.83
N ARG A 93 12.72 -13.13 -4.29
CA ARG A 93 12.74 -13.57 -2.89
C ARG A 93 12.78 -12.38 -1.93
N GLN A 94 13.66 -11.39 -2.14
CA GLN A 94 13.74 -10.20 -1.28
C GLN A 94 12.45 -9.36 -1.35
N LEU A 95 11.93 -9.12 -2.56
CA LEU A 95 10.69 -8.35 -2.74
C LEU A 95 9.46 -9.07 -2.18
N ALA A 96 9.40 -10.40 -2.30
CA ALA A 96 8.35 -11.22 -1.68
C ALA A 96 8.44 -11.17 -0.15
N LEU A 97 9.65 -11.22 0.41
CA LEU A 97 9.88 -11.14 1.84
C LEU A 97 9.42 -9.78 2.40
N ILE A 98 9.77 -8.68 1.74
CA ILE A 98 9.32 -7.33 2.12
C ILE A 98 7.79 -7.25 2.09
N GLY A 99 7.14 -7.74 1.02
CA GLY A 99 5.69 -7.78 0.92
C GLY A 99 5.02 -8.63 2.01
N THR A 100 5.61 -9.77 2.35
CA THR A 100 5.09 -10.67 3.40
C THR A 100 5.20 -10.03 4.79
N VAL A 101 6.33 -9.39 5.10
CA VAL A 101 6.53 -8.67 6.36
C VAL A 101 5.58 -7.47 6.46
N ALA A 102 5.41 -6.72 5.36
CA ALA A 102 4.44 -5.63 5.28
C ALA A 102 3.02 -6.11 5.61
N MET A 103 2.55 -7.21 5.02
CA MET A 103 1.24 -7.82 5.31
C MET A 103 1.12 -8.31 6.76
N ALA A 104 2.18 -8.86 7.33
CA ALA A 104 2.22 -9.26 8.73
C ALA A 104 2.07 -8.04 9.66
N LEU A 105 2.84 -6.98 9.41
CA LEU A 105 2.76 -5.71 10.15
C LEU A 105 1.42 -5.00 9.95
N TYR A 106 0.75 -5.22 8.83
CA TYR A 106 -0.60 -4.71 8.60
C TYR A 106 -1.61 -5.38 9.56
N THR A 107 -1.47 -6.67 9.84
CA THR A 107 -2.48 -7.45 10.58
C THR A 107 -2.22 -7.49 12.09
N PHE A 108 -0.95 -7.63 12.51
CA PHE A 108 -0.57 -7.86 13.91
C PHE A 108 -0.91 -6.75 14.93
N PRO A 109 -0.84 -5.44 14.61
CA PRO A 109 -1.00 -4.39 15.61
C PRO A 109 -2.45 -3.92 15.82
N GLY A 110 -3.47 -4.68 15.42
CA GLY A 110 -4.88 -4.30 15.64
C GLY A 110 -5.20 -3.91 17.09
N LEU A 111 -4.59 -4.59 18.06
CA LEU A 111 -4.75 -4.31 19.49
C LEU A 111 -4.02 -3.02 19.93
N ALA A 112 -2.83 -2.76 19.38
CA ALA A 112 -2.08 -1.53 19.64
C ALA A 112 -2.79 -0.29 19.07
N VAL A 113 -3.39 -0.41 17.89
CA VAL A 113 -4.20 0.66 17.29
C VAL A 113 -5.45 0.92 18.12
N GLY A 114 -6.13 -0.12 18.61
CA GLY A 114 -7.26 0.02 19.53
C GLY A 114 -6.88 0.73 20.83
N TYR A 115 -5.71 0.41 21.40
CA TYR A 115 -5.19 1.11 22.59
C TYR A 115 -4.88 2.59 22.31
N ALA A 116 -4.24 2.89 21.17
CA ALA A 116 -3.96 4.25 20.75
C ALA A 116 -5.24 5.08 20.56
N LEU A 117 -6.29 4.47 20.00
CA LEU A 117 -7.60 5.10 19.85
C LEU A 117 -8.24 5.49 21.18
N HIS A 118 -8.10 4.63 22.20
CA HIS A 118 -8.68 4.87 23.50
C HIS A 118 -8.02 6.05 24.25
N TYR A 119 -6.70 6.21 24.11
CA TYR A 119 -5.96 7.26 24.82
C TYR A 119 -5.82 8.57 24.04
N TRP A 120 -5.54 8.51 22.73
CA TRP A 120 -5.28 9.70 21.92
C TRP A 120 -6.51 10.20 21.16
N GLY A 121 -7.55 9.37 21.04
CA GLY A 121 -8.75 9.69 20.31
C GLY A 121 -8.62 9.55 18.80
N LEU A 122 -9.77 9.62 18.12
CA LEU A 122 -9.90 9.29 16.69
C LEU A 122 -9.11 10.24 15.78
N ALA A 123 -9.17 11.55 16.03
CA ALA A 123 -8.56 12.52 15.12
C ALA A 123 -7.03 12.56 15.21
N PHE A 124 -6.48 12.51 16.42
CA PHE A 124 -5.02 12.46 16.59
C PHE A 124 -4.45 11.20 15.95
N THR A 125 -5.10 10.05 16.17
CA THR A 125 -4.71 8.78 15.58
C THR A 125 -4.75 8.83 14.04
N ARG A 126 -5.76 9.48 13.46
CA ARG A 126 -5.86 9.68 11.99
C ARG A 126 -4.80 10.62 11.44
N LEU A 127 -4.50 11.72 12.12
CA LEU A 127 -3.43 12.65 11.73
C LEU A 127 -2.07 11.96 11.77
N PHE A 128 -1.81 11.17 12.81
CA PHE A 128 -0.61 10.35 12.92
C PHE A 128 -0.53 9.30 11.81
N ALA A 129 -1.62 8.60 11.51
CA ALA A 129 -1.64 7.63 10.42
C ALA A 129 -1.34 8.30 9.06
N SER A 130 -1.92 9.48 8.81
CA SER A 130 -1.73 10.23 7.56
C SER A 130 -0.28 10.72 7.40
N SER A 131 0.36 11.16 8.48
CA SER A 131 1.76 11.59 8.44
C SER A 131 2.71 10.41 8.20
N VAL A 132 2.44 9.26 8.83
CA VAL A 132 3.22 8.03 8.63
C VAL A 132 3.09 7.53 7.19
N ILE A 133 1.88 7.54 6.63
CA ILE A 133 1.67 7.15 5.23
C ILE A 133 2.40 8.10 4.28
N SER A 134 2.27 9.40 4.49
CA SER A 134 2.98 10.42 3.68
C SER A 134 4.49 10.20 3.72
N GLY A 135 5.05 9.93 4.91
CA GLY A 135 6.47 9.56 5.06
C GLY A 135 6.84 8.27 4.31
N GLY A 136 5.95 7.29 4.30
CA GLY A 136 6.10 6.05 3.52
C GLY A 136 6.18 6.30 2.01
N PHE A 137 5.33 7.17 1.46
CA PHE A 137 5.41 7.56 0.04
C PHE A 137 6.66 8.37 -0.28
N VAL A 138 7.11 9.24 0.62
CA VAL A 138 8.37 9.97 0.45
C VAL A 138 9.54 8.98 0.40
N LEU A 139 9.62 8.02 1.32
CA LEU A 139 10.66 6.97 1.30
C LEU A 139 10.58 6.11 0.05
N LEU A 140 9.37 5.77 -0.41
CA LEU A 140 9.17 5.04 -1.65
C LEU A 140 9.70 5.84 -2.86
N SER A 141 9.46 7.15 -2.89
CA SER A 141 9.97 8.04 -3.95
C SER A 141 11.50 8.17 -3.97
N LEU A 142 12.14 8.07 -2.80
CA LEU A 142 13.60 8.10 -2.66
C LEU A 142 14.25 6.75 -2.99
N THR A 143 13.45 5.69 -3.16
CA THR A 143 13.97 4.35 -3.45
C THR A 143 14.58 4.33 -4.84
N THR A 144 15.91 4.27 -4.88
CA THR A 144 16.72 4.24 -6.10
C THR A 144 17.56 2.96 -6.13
N LYS A 145 18.12 2.59 -7.29
CA LYS A 145 19.01 1.42 -7.43
C LYS A 145 20.16 1.41 -6.43
N GLU A 146 20.69 2.58 -6.11
CA GLU A 146 21.83 2.76 -5.19
C GLU A 146 21.45 2.55 -3.72
N ASN A 147 20.21 2.86 -3.34
CA ASN A 147 19.72 2.74 -1.96
C ASN A 147 18.41 1.94 -1.89
N PRO A 148 18.44 0.62 -2.14
CA PRO A 148 17.25 -0.22 -2.08
C PRO A 148 16.73 -0.42 -0.65
N GLY A 149 17.56 -0.16 0.37
CA GLY A 149 17.19 -0.30 1.78
C GLY A 149 16.03 0.59 2.23
N PHE A 150 15.80 1.73 1.56
CA PHE A 150 14.66 2.60 1.88
C PHE A 150 13.30 1.94 1.64
N LEU A 151 13.24 0.91 0.77
CA LEU A 151 12.02 0.19 0.47
C LEU A 151 11.46 -0.52 1.71
N TRP A 152 12.32 -1.02 2.59
CA TRP A 152 11.92 -1.62 3.86
C TRP A 152 11.22 -0.61 4.76
N GLY A 153 11.81 0.58 4.93
CA GLY A 153 11.20 1.65 5.72
C GLY A 153 9.87 2.10 5.12
N ALA A 154 9.83 2.27 3.80
CA ALA A 154 8.62 2.64 3.07
C ALA A 154 7.49 1.63 3.30
N SER A 155 7.75 0.33 3.11
CA SER A 155 6.75 -0.72 3.24
C SER A 155 6.23 -0.87 4.66
N MET A 156 7.10 -0.75 5.68
CA MET A 156 6.71 -0.78 7.09
C MET A 156 5.81 0.41 7.44
N MET A 157 6.19 1.64 7.06
CA MET A 157 5.40 2.84 7.34
C MET A 157 4.03 2.79 6.64
N LEU A 158 4.00 2.41 5.37
CA LEU A 158 2.74 2.26 4.62
C LEU A 158 1.82 1.20 5.25
N SER A 159 2.38 0.10 5.75
CA SER A 159 1.58 -0.97 6.39
C SER A 159 0.99 -0.54 7.73
N ILE A 160 1.80 0.07 8.60
CA ILE A 160 1.36 0.54 9.92
C ILE A 160 0.34 1.67 9.76
N GLY A 161 0.64 2.65 8.93
CA GLY A 161 -0.24 3.78 8.68
C GLY A 161 -1.55 3.35 8.00
N GLY A 162 -1.47 2.47 7.00
CA GLY A 162 -2.63 1.94 6.29
C GLY A 162 -3.59 1.15 7.19
N ASN A 163 -3.07 0.28 8.07
CA ASN A 163 -3.93 -0.43 9.02
C ASN A 163 -4.56 0.53 10.04
N THR A 164 -3.81 1.53 10.50
CA THR A 164 -4.32 2.55 11.43
C THR A 164 -5.46 3.35 10.79
N LEU A 165 -5.31 3.80 9.53
CA LEU A 165 -6.41 4.45 8.81
C LEU A 165 -7.62 3.53 8.63
N ARG A 166 -7.42 2.24 8.31
CA ARG A 166 -8.53 1.29 8.16
C ARG A 166 -9.33 1.14 9.46
N VAL A 167 -8.67 0.92 10.59
CA VAL A 167 -9.33 0.74 11.89
C VAL A 167 -10.09 2.02 12.27
N THR A 168 -9.49 3.19 12.09
CA THR A 168 -10.17 4.46 12.37
C THR A 168 -11.34 4.75 11.43
N CYS A 169 -11.32 4.26 10.19
CA CYS A 169 -12.48 4.37 9.29
C CYS A 169 -13.66 3.50 9.74
N LEU A 170 -13.41 2.32 10.33
CA LEU A 170 -14.50 1.47 10.85
C LEU A 170 -15.29 2.15 11.98
N GLU A 171 -14.68 3.08 12.71
CA GLU A 171 -15.36 3.92 13.71
C GLU A 171 -16.42 4.84 13.09
N PHE A 172 -16.28 5.21 11.80
CA PHE A 172 -17.31 6.00 11.10
C PHE A 172 -18.63 5.23 10.92
N ALA A 173 -18.62 3.90 11.01
CA ALA A 173 -19.86 3.14 11.00
C ALA A 173 -20.73 3.42 12.24
N ASN A 174 -20.12 3.88 13.35
CA ASN A 174 -20.86 4.29 14.55
C ASN A 174 -21.70 5.55 14.33
N LEU A 175 -21.52 6.25 13.21
CA LEU A 175 -22.30 7.41 12.82
C LEU A 175 -23.73 7.04 12.36
N PHE A 176 -23.94 5.77 12.00
CA PHE A 176 -25.21 5.18 11.57
C PHE A 176 -25.61 4.02 12.52
N PRO A 177 -26.09 4.31 13.75
CA PRO A 177 -26.36 3.28 14.74
C PRO A 177 -27.36 2.22 14.24
N ASP A 178 -28.39 2.62 13.49
CA ASP A 178 -29.42 1.71 12.96
C ASP A 178 -28.91 0.76 11.86
N HIS A 179 -27.83 1.12 11.15
CA HIS A 179 -27.31 0.39 10.00
C HIS A 179 -25.78 0.20 10.08
N ARG A 180 -25.26 0.07 11.30
CA ARG A 180 -23.81 0.02 11.58
C ARG A 180 -23.10 -1.07 10.79
N TYR A 181 -23.68 -2.27 10.74
CA TYR A 181 -23.07 -3.40 10.03
C TYR A 181 -22.98 -3.15 8.52
N THR A 182 -24.03 -2.58 7.92
CA THR A 182 -24.02 -2.20 6.51
C THR A 182 -22.92 -1.17 6.22
N ALA A 183 -22.78 -0.15 7.07
CA ALA A 183 -21.72 0.83 6.95
C ALA A 183 -20.32 0.22 7.08
N MET A 184 -20.10 -0.71 8.03
CA MET A 184 -18.84 -1.45 8.17
C MET A 184 -18.54 -2.33 6.95
N SER A 185 -19.55 -2.99 6.40
CA SER A 185 -19.41 -3.80 5.18
C SER A 185 -19.05 -2.95 3.97
N VAL A 186 -19.63 -1.77 3.81
CA VAL A 186 -19.29 -0.83 2.74
C VAL A 186 -17.83 -0.37 2.85
N ILE A 187 -17.37 0.02 4.05
CA ILE A 187 -15.97 0.41 4.27
C ILE A 187 -15.02 -0.75 3.96
N SER A 188 -15.33 -1.95 4.45
CA SER A 188 -14.50 -3.14 4.24
C SER A 188 -14.48 -3.59 2.77
N GLY A 189 -15.62 -3.50 2.07
CA GLY A 189 -15.70 -3.81 0.64
C GLY A 189 -14.94 -2.78 -0.20
N SER A 190 -15.06 -1.49 0.12
CA SER A 190 -14.30 -0.42 -0.53
C SER A 190 -12.80 -0.62 -0.38
N TYR A 191 -12.37 -1.18 0.76
CA TYR A 191 -10.99 -1.56 0.96
C TYR A 191 -10.53 -2.66 0.00
N THR A 192 -11.30 -3.74 -0.18
CA THR A 192 -10.96 -4.81 -1.12
C THR A 192 -10.92 -4.32 -2.58
N VAL A 193 -11.81 -3.40 -2.96
CA VAL A 193 -11.86 -2.82 -4.31
C VAL A 193 -10.63 -1.95 -4.62
N SER A 194 -9.94 -1.39 -3.61
CA SER A 194 -8.71 -0.59 -3.84
C SER A 194 -7.62 -1.36 -4.59
N ALA A 195 -7.54 -2.68 -4.42
CA ALA A 195 -6.63 -3.55 -5.15
C ALA A 195 -7.01 -3.66 -6.65
N ALA A 196 -8.31 -3.59 -6.96
CA ALA A 196 -8.80 -3.68 -8.32
C ALA A 196 -8.48 -2.43 -9.16
N LEU A 197 -8.34 -1.25 -8.54
CA LEU A 197 -7.88 -0.04 -9.23
C LEU A 197 -6.49 -0.23 -9.87
N PHE A 198 -5.59 -0.94 -9.17
CA PHE A 198 -4.27 -1.26 -9.71
C PHE A 198 -4.33 -2.24 -10.89
N LEU A 199 -5.33 -3.13 -10.94
CA LEU A 199 -5.54 -4.06 -12.07
C LEU A 199 -6.11 -3.37 -13.30
N ILE A 200 -6.89 -2.30 -13.13
CA ILE A 200 -7.47 -1.54 -14.25
C ILE A 200 -6.42 -0.64 -14.93
N VAL A 201 -5.43 -0.16 -14.17
CA VAL A 201 -4.40 0.78 -14.65
C VAL A 201 -3.18 0.05 -15.25
N GLN A 202 -3.12 -1.28 -15.14
CA GLN A 202 -2.04 -2.12 -15.65
C GLN A 202 -2.23 -2.49 -17.12
#